data_AF-A0A132NLM1-F1
#
_entry.id   AF-A0A132NLM1-F1
#
_cell.length_a   1.000
_cell.length_b   1.000
_cell.length_c   1.000
_cell.angle_alpha   90.00
_cell.angle_beta   90.00
_cell.angle_gamma   90.00
#
_symmetry.space_group_name_H-M   'P 1'
#
loop_
_entity.id
_entity.type
_entity.pdbx_description
1 polymer ?
#
loop_
_entity_poly.entity_id
_entity_poly.type
_entity_poly.pdbx_seq_one_letter_code
_entity_poly.pdbx_strand_id
1 'polypeptide(L)'
;PRSVPEAAAEALRSLAGLSVTAAGADVLRRASATDLVRMVRCAFDPDAAMAGVSEFDALTWGEAGPVAAEDLWDHYRHDGAYSISWALLEAPRQRVSHDVLLPLLSPGRFPRRVTILYRTLSRDEAGAVLEREVNAAAA
;
A
#
# COMPACT_ATOMS: atom_id res chain seq x y z
N PRO A 1 17.94 -7.90 -6.89
CA PRO A 1 18.36 -6.48 -6.71
C PRO A 1 19.50 -6.37 -5.70
N ARG A 2 20.55 -5.60 -5.99
CA ARG A 2 21.76 -5.50 -5.12
C ARG A 2 21.75 -4.26 -4.22
N SER A 3 20.83 -3.31 -4.44
CA SER A 3 20.61 -2.12 -3.59
C SER A 3 19.15 -1.67 -3.56
N VAL A 4 18.77 -0.86 -2.56
CA VAL A 4 17.41 -0.29 -2.42
C VAL A 4 17.02 0.58 -3.63
N PRO A 5 17.87 1.47 -4.16
CA PRO A 5 17.54 2.25 -5.36
C PRO A 5 17.30 1.37 -6.61
N GLU A 6 18.08 0.30 -6.79
CA GLU A 6 17.87 -0.66 -7.88
C GLU A 6 16.52 -1.37 -7.75
N ALA A 7 16.16 -1.81 -6.53
CA ALA A 7 14.88 -2.45 -6.25
C ALA A 7 13.70 -1.51 -6.52
N ALA A 8 13.78 -0.25 -6.08
CA ALA A 8 12.76 0.76 -6.35
C ALA A 8 12.62 1.06 -7.85
N ALA A 9 13.73 1.14 -8.58
CA ALA A 9 13.71 1.34 -10.03
C ALA A 9 13.07 0.15 -10.77
N GLU A 10 13.36 -1.08 -10.35
CA GLU A 10 12.73 -2.29 -10.91
C GLU A 10 11.23 -2.32 -10.62
N ALA A 11 10.82 -2.06 -9.37
CA ALA A 11 9.41 -2.01 -9.00
C ALA A 11 8.62 -0.97 -9.82
N LEU A 12 9.18 0.23 -10.02
CA LEU A 12 8.57 1.27 -10.85
C LEU A 12 8.44 0.83 -12.32
N ARG A 13 9.45 0.15 -12.88
CA ARG A 13 9.38 -0.39 -14.24
C ARG A 13 8.29 -1.46 -14.38
N SER A 14 8.21 -2.38 -13.41
CA SER A 14 7.17 -3.41 -13.41
C SER A 14 5.76 -2.80 -13.28
N LEU A 15 5.59 -1.81 -12.40
CA LEU A 15 4.32 -1.12 -12.19
C LEU A 15 3.88 -0.30 -13.41
N ALA A 16 4.79 0.37 -14.09
CA ALA A 16 4.47 1.13 -15.31
C ALA A 16 3.95 0.24 -16.46
N GLY A 17 4.32 -1.05 -16.45
CA GLY A 17 3.79 -2.04 -17.39
C GLY A 17 2.40 -2.59 -17.03
N LEU A 18 1.89 -2.29 -15.82
CA LEU A 18 0.58 -2.73 -15.36
C LEU A 18 -0.44 -1.59 -15.58
N SER A 19 -1.45 -1.86 -16.40
CA SER A 19 -2.62 -0.96 -16.48
C SER A 19 -3.46 -1.12 -15.22
N VAL A 20 -3.27 -0.23 -14.25
CA VAL A 20 -4.04 -0.19 -12.99
C VAL A 20 -5.32 0.64 -13.11
N THR A 21 -5.54 1.30 -14.26
CA THR A 21 -6.73 2.12 -14.53
C THR A 21 -8.02 1.29 -14.45
N ALA A 22 -7.99 0.03 -14.87
CA ALA A 22 -9.13 -0.88 -14.74
C ALA A 22 -9.52 -1.15 -13.28
N ALA A 23 -8.60 -0.96 -12.33
CA ALA A 23 -8.85 -1.04 -10.89
C ALA A 23 -9.25 0.31 -10.28
N GLY A 24 -9.50 1.35 -11.09
CA GLY A 24 -9.84 2.69 -10.62
C GLY A 24 -8.66 3.46 -10.01
N ALA A 25 -7.43 3.00 -10.26
CA ALA A 25 -6.21 3.63 -9.78
C ALA A 25 -5.39 4.21 -10.93
N ASP A 26 -4.52 5.17 -10.63
CA ASP A 26 -3.57 5.71 -11.59
C ASP A 26 -2.19 5.89 -10.96
N VAL A 27 -1.14 5.75 -11.77
CA VAL A 27 0.24 5.96 -11.35
C VAL A 27 0.66 7.37 -11.74
N LEU A 28 0.68 8.27 -10.77
CA LEU A 28 0.97 9.68 -11.02
C LEU A 28 2.47 9.94 -11.25
N ARG A 29 3.26 9.80 -10.18
CA ARG A 29 4.71 10.04 -10.15
C ARG A 29 5.28 9.48 -8.85
N ARG A 30 6.61 9.57 -8.68
CA ARG A 30 7.23 9.38 -7.36
C ARG A 30 6.65 10.40 -6.38
N ALA A 31 6.29 9.93 -5.19
CA ALA A 31 5.84 10.80 -4.11
C ALA A 31 6.96 11.79 -3.72
N SER A 32 6.60 13.06 -3.57
CA SER A 32 7.46 14.10 -3.00
C SER A 32 7.42 14.02 -1.46
N ALA A 33 8.26 14.82 -0.80
CA ALA A 33 8.19 14.96 0.66
C ALA A 33 6.82 15.47 1.12
N THR A 34 6.26 16.49 0.44
CA THR A 34 4.91 16.99 0.72
C THR A 34 3.85 15.90 0.53
N ASP A 35 3.94 15.08 -0.51
CA ASP A 35 2.96 14.00 -0.72
C ASP A 35 2.99 13.00 0.44
N LEU A 36 4.18 12.67 0.95
CA LEU A 36 4.34 11.77 2.09
C LEU A 36 3.79 12.39 3.38
N VAL A 37 4.09 13.66 3.65
CA VAL A 37 3.55 14.39 4.81
C VAL A 37 2.03 14.42 4.75
N ARG A 38 1.47 14.77 3.59
CA ARG A 38 0.01 14.76 3.36
C ARG A 38 -0.59 13.37 3.56
N MET A 39 0.01 12.33 2.99
CA MET A 39 -0.49 10.95 3.14
C MET A 39 -0.53 10.50 4.60
N VAL A 40 0.51 10.82 5.38
CA VAL A 40 0.58 10.46 6.80
C VAL A 40 -0.40 11.32 7.61
N ARG A 41 -0.46 12.63 7.37
CA ARG A 41 -1.38 13.54 8.07
C ARG A 41 -2.83 13.13 7.86
N CYS A 42 -3.24 12.90 6.62
CA CYS A 42 -4.60 12.46 6.31
C CYS A 42 -4.93 11.06 6.86
N ALA A 43 -3.93 10.25 7.20
CA ALA A 43 -4.17 8.95 7.84
C ALA A 43 -4.50 9.06 9.34
N PHE A 44 -4.03 10.14 9.98
CA PHE A 44 -4.28 10.46 11.40
C PHE A 44 -5.31 11.57 11.61
N ASP A 45 -5.63 12.34 10.58
CA ASP A 45 -6.63 13.40 10.60
C ASP A 45 -7.38 13.34 9.26
N PRO A 46 -8.46 12.55 9.16
CA PRO A 46 -9.19 12.37 7.91
C PRO A 46 -9.79 13.66 7.35
N ASP A 47 -10.12 14.63 8.22
CA ASP A 47 -10.69 15.91 7.82
C ASP A 47 -9.64 16.79 7.10
N ALA A 48 -8.35 16.60 7.41
CA ALA A 48 -7.26 17.24 6.69
C ALA A 48 -7.23 16.88 5.19
N ALA A 49 -7.89 15.80 4.75
CA ALA A 49 -7.97 15.47 3.34
C ALA A 49 -8.68 16.54 2.49
N MET A 50 -9.48 17.41 3.13
CA MET A 50 -10.18 18.54 2.49
C MET A 50 -9.33 19.80 2.36
N ALA A 51 -8.16 19.84 3.00
CA ALA A 51 -7.23 20.96 2.92
C ALA A 51 -6.57 21.07 1.52
N GLY A 52 -6.21 22.29 1.15
CA GLY A 52 -5.44 22.56 -0.06
C GLY A 52 -4.03 21.98 0.02
N VAL A 53 -3.45 21.57 -1.11
CA VAL A 53 -2.09 20.98 -1.15
C VAL A 53 -1.04 21.91 -0.52
N SER A 54 -1.18 23.23 -0.70
CA SER A 54 -0.27 24.24 -0.16
C SER A 54 -0.25 24.29 1.37
N GLU A 55 -1.28 23.79 2.05
CA GLU A 55 -1.32 23.73 3.52
C GLU A 55 -0.32 22.70 4.06
N PHE A 56 0.00 21.68 3.25
CA PHE A 56 0.98 20.67 3.60
C PHE A 56 2.42 21.07 3.29
N ASP A 57 2.64 22.08 2.43
CA ASP A 57 3.99 22.55 2.08
C ASP A 57 4.71 23.21 3.27
N ALA A 58 3.94 23.71 4.24
CA ALA A 58 4.47 24.30 5.46
C ALA A 58 4.84 23.25 6.53
N LEU A 59 4.38 22.00 6.37
CA LEU A 59 4.56 20.95 7.37
C LEU A 59 5.86 20.18 7.15
N THR A 60 6.56 19.91 8.24
CA THR A 60 7.71 19.02 8.27
C THR A 60 7.29 17.56 8.51
N TRP A 61 8.21 16.63 8.27
CA TRP A 61 7.97 15.21 8.57
C TRP A 61 7.57 14.95 10.03
N GLY A 62 8.13 15.71 10.98
CA GLY A 62 7.80 15.58 12.40
C GLY A 62 6.37 16.00 12.75
N GLU A 63 5.75 16.80 11.89
CA GLU A 63 4.38 17.33 12.08
C GLU A 63 3.34 16.54 11.27
N ALA A 64 3.78 15.52 10.52
CA ALA A 64 2.89 14.68 9.72
C ALA A 64 2.02 13.74 10.59
N GLY A 65 2.45 13.45 11.81
CA GLY A 65 1.72 12.59 12.75
C GLY A 65 0.48 13.26 13.36
N PRO A 66 -0.21 12.54 14.27
CA PRO A 66 -1.32 13.12 15.03
C PRO A 66 -0.82 14.18 16.00
N VAL A 67 -1.66 15.19 16.28
CA VAL A 67 -1.41 16.16 17.37
C VAL A 67 -1.63 15.51 18.73
N ALA A 68 -2.69 14.72 18.86
CA ALA A 68 -3.00 13.97 20.07
C ALA A 68 -3.30 12.51 19.73
N ALA A 69 -2.70 11.59 20.48
CA ALA A 69 -2.96 10.17 20.30
C ALA A 69 -2.91 9.39 21.61
N GLU A 70 -3.69 8.32 21.68
CA GLU A 70 -3.73 7.39 22.80
C GLU A 70 -3.74 5.95 22.25
N ASP A 71 -2.81 5.14 22.73
CA ASP A 71 -2.71 3.73 22.38
C ASP A 71 -3.53 2.90 23.37
N LEU A 72 -4.63 2.33 22.89
CA LEU A 72 -5.54 1.50 23.66
C LEU A 72 -5.45 0.06 23.16
N TRP A 73 -5.85 -0.88 24.00
CA TRP A 73 -5.68 -2.31 23.74
C TRP A 73 -6.29 -2.78 22.40
N ASP A 74 -7.44 -2.25 22.02
CA ASP A 74 -8.21 -2.67 20.84
C ASP A 74 -8.18 -1.66 19.69
N HIS A 75 -7.68 -0.44 19.92
CA HIS A 75 -7.61 0.60 18.91
C HIS A 75 -6.60 1.71 19.25
N TYR A 76 -6.12 2.40 18.23
CA TYR A 76 -5.30 3.59 18.36
C TYR A 76 -6.17 4.83 18.12
N ARG A 77 -6.39 5.66 19.15
CA ARG A 77 -7.13 6.92 19.03
C ARG A 77 -6.19 8.02 18.56
N HIS A 78 -6.62 8.81 17.58
CA HIS A 78 -5.87 9.93 17.02
C HIS A 78 -6.82 11.08 16.64
N ASP A 79 -6.33 12.11 15.92
CA ASP A 79 -7.04 13.37 15.65
C ASP A 79 -8.41 13.11 14.98
N GLY A 80 -9.47 13.09 15.79
CA GLY A 80 -10.86 12.94 15.34
C GLY A 80 -11.26 11.52 14.89
N ALA A 81 -10.37 10.53 15.01
CA ALA A 81 -10.62 9.18 14.49
C ALA A 81 -9.92 8.06 15.29
N TYR A 82 -10.23 6.83 14.90
CA TYR A 82 -9.62 5.61 15.46
C TYR A 82 -8.99 4.81 14.33
N SER A 83 -7.87 4.17 14.60
CA SER A 83 -7.26 3.18 13.72
C SER A 83 -7.23 1.82 14.40
N ILE A 84 -7.64 0.81 13.64
CA ILE A 84 -7.56 -0.60 14.01
C ILE A 84 -6.76 -1.29 12.93
N SER A 85 -5.76 -2.07 13.32
CA SER A 85 -4.85 -2.75 12.42
C SER A 85 -5.00 -4.25 12.57
N TRP A 86 -5.12 -4.96 11.45
CA TRP A 86 -5.08 -6.41 11.40
C TRP A 86 -3.85 -6.84 10.61
N ALA A 87 -3.14 -7.83 11.12
CA ALA A 87 -2.00 -8.44 10.46
C ALA A 87 -2.34 -9.88 10.07
N LEU A 88 -2.04 -10.25 8.83
CA LEU A 88 -2.07 -11.64 8.41
C LEU A 88 -0.86 -12.35 9.00
N LEU A 89 -1.09 -13.24 9.96
CA LEU A 89 0.00 -13.99 10.62
C LEU A 89 0.58 -15.09 9.73
N GLU A 90 -0.27 -15.79 9.00
CA GLU A 90 0.15 -16.86 8.09
C GLU A 90 -0.68 -16.81 6.81
N ALA A 91 -0.03 -16.94 5.66
CA ALA A 91 -0.72 -17.05 4.39
C ALA A 91 -1.45 -18.40 4.26
N PRO A 92 -2.59 -18.45 3.54
CA PRO A 92 -3.26 -19.73 3.27
C PRO A 92 -2.30 -20.74 2.63
N ARG A 93 -2.30 -21.98 3.13
CA ARG A 93 -1.49 -23.09 2.58
C ARG A 93 -2.07 -23.65 1.28
N GLN A 94 -3.34 -23.39 1.03
CA GLN A 94 -4.02 -23.77 -0.21
C GLN A 94 -3.88 -22.67 -1.26
N ARG A 95 -3.95 -23.06 -2.54
CA ARG A 95 -4.06 -22.10 -3.64
C ARG A 95 -5.34 -21.27 -3.47
N VAL A 96 -5.21 -19.96 -3.56
CA VAL A 96 -6.33 -19.02 -3.51
C VAL A 96 -6.48 -18.36 -4.87
N SER A 97 -7.72 -18.00 -5.22
CA SER A 97 -7.99 -17.27 -6.44
C SER A 97 -7.40 -15.86 -6.38
N HIS A 98 -7.16 -15.27 -7.55
CA HIS A 98 -6.56 -13.94 -7.70
C HIS A 98 -7.39 -12.82 -7.03
N ASP A 99 -8.68 -13.07 -6.79
CA ASP A 99 -9.65 -12.13 -6.25
C ASP A 99 -9.89 -12.29 -4.74
N VAL A 100 -9.15 -13.17 -4.05
CA VAL A 100 -9.34 -13.45 -2.61
C VAL A 100 -9.25 -12.19 -1.72
N LEU A 101 -8.50 -11.17 -2.14
CA LEU A 101 -8.36 -9.91 -1.43
C LEU A 101 -9.40 -8.84 -1.82
N LEU A 102 -10.21 -9.07 -2.86
CA LEU A 102 -11.21 -8.09 -3.30
C LEU A 102 -12.16 -7.65 -2.18
N PRO A 103 -12.65 -8.51 -1.27
CA PRO A 103 -13.50 -8.04 -0.16
C PRO A 103 -12.82 -7.04 0.78
N LEU A 104 -11.49 -7.14 0.94
CA LEU A 104 -10.69 -6.19 1.73
C LEU A 104 -10.45 -4.88 0.97
N LEU A 105 -10.28 -4.95 -0.34
CA LEU A 105 -9.98 -3.81 -1.22
C LEU A 105 -11.22 -3.05 -1.71
N SER A 106 -12.39 -3.69 -1.69
CA SER A 106 -13.64 -3.08 -2.14
C SER A 106 -13.97 -1.84 -1.29
N PRO A 107 -14.76 -0.89 -1.78
CA PRO A 107 -15.28 0.21 -0.96
C PRO A 107 -16.08 -0.31 0.23
N GLY A 108 -16.03 0.41 1.36
CA GLY A 108 -16.74 0.05 2.58
C GLY A 108 -17.14 1.28 3.37
N ARG A 109 -17.79 1.06 4.52
CA ARG A 109 -18.27 2.14 5.40
C ARG A 109 -17.13 3.04 5.93
N PHE A 110 -15.95 2.47 6.13
CA PHE A 110 -14.80 3.17 6.70
C PHE A 110 -13.64 3.20 5.70
N PRO A 111 -12.81 4.26 5.70
CA PRO A 111 -11.56 4.28 4.94
C PRO A 111 -10.67 3.09 5.36
N ARG A 112 -10.20 2.32 4.37
CA ARG A 112 -9.31 1.18 4.60
C ARG A 112 -7.98 1.44 3.93
N ARG A 113 -6.90 1.09 4.64
CA ARG A 113 -5.53 1.11 4.12
C ARG A 113 -5.03 -0.33 4.10
N VAL A 114 -4.62 -0.79 2.92
CA VAL A 114 -4.07 -2.13 2.73
C VAL A 114 -2.62 -1.99 2.31
N THR A 115 -1.73 -2.63 3.08
CA THR A 115 -0.31 -2.70 2.76
C THR A 115 0.00 -4.13 2.32
N ILE A 116 0.51 -4.27 1.09
CA ILE A 116 0.96 -5.55 0.55
C ILE A 116 2.46 -5.43 0.31
N LEU A 117 3.22 -6.31 0.95
CA LEU A 117 4.65 -6.47 0.68
C LEU A 117 4.81 -7.56 -0.37
N TYR A 118 5.28 -7.19 -1.55
CA TYR A 118 5.57 -8.13 -2.63
C TYR A 118 6.98 -7.91 -3.18
N ARG A 119 7.61 -9.00 -3.62
CA ARG A 119 8.89 -8.95 -4.35
C ARG A 119 8.59 -9.10 -5.83
N THR A 120 9.00 -8.13 -6.64
CA THR A 120 9.00 -8.30 -8.09
C THR A 120 10.11 -9.29 -8.48
N LEU A 121 9.75 -10.24 -9.36
CA LEU A 121 10.70 -11.18 -9.93
C LEU A 121 11.29 -10.59 -11.21
N SER A 122 12.56 -10.87 -11.49
CA SER A 122 13.12 -10.58 -12.82
C SER A 122 12.39 -11.40 -13.89
N ARG A 123 12.55 -11.05 -15.18
CA ARG A 123 11.95 -11.82 -16.28
C ARG A 123 12.38 -13.30 -16.24
N ASP A 124 13.66 -13.55 -15.98
CA ASP A 124 14.21 -14.92 -15.94
C ASP A 124 13.66 -15.69 -14.74
N GLU A 125 13.61 -15.06 -13.56
CA GLU A 125 13.01 -15.66 -12.35
C GLU A 125 11.52 -15.94 -12.55
N ALA A 126 10.79 -15.00 -13.14
CA ALA A 126 9.37 -15.13 -13.43
C ALA A 126 9.09 -16.27 -14.43
N GLY A 127 9.91 -16.40 -15.48
CA GLY A 127 9.82 -17.50 -16.45
C GLY A 127 10.01 -18.86 -15.78
N ALA A 128 11.05 -19.02 -14.97
CA ALA A 128 11.31 -20.24 -14.23
C ALA A 128 10.23 -20.57 -13.17
N VAL A 129 9.58 -19.56 -12.57
CA VAL A 129 8.43 -19.77 -11.69
C VAL A 129 7.22 -20.24 -12.50
N LEU A 130 6.92 -19.59 -13.62
CA LEU A 130 5.77 -19.92 -14.46
C LEU A 130 5.88 -21.34 -15.04
N GLU A 131 7.04 -21.73 -15.57
CA GLU A 131 7.28 -23.08 -16.06
C GLU A 131 7.07 -24.13 -14.98
N ARG A 132 7.54 -23.89 -13.75
CA ARG A 132 7.32 -24.79 -12.62
C ARG A 132 5.84 -24.91 -12.26
N GLU A 133 5.10 -23.80 -12.24
CA GLU A 133 3.66 -23.81 -11.96
C GLU A 133 2.86 -24.54 -13.04
N VAL A 134 3.20 -24.35 -14.32
CA VAL A 134 2.56 -25.07 -15.44
C VAL A 134 2.83 -26.56 -15.34
N ASN A 135 4.07 -26.96 -15.09
CA ASN A 135 4.43 -28.38 -14.94
C ASN A 135 3.74 -29.02 -13.72
N ALA A 136 3.61 -28.29 -12.60
CA ALA A 136 2.92 -28.78 -11.41
C ALA A 136 1.40 -28.90 -11.60
N ALA A 137 0.80 -28.10 -12.49
CA ALA A 137 -0.62 -28.20 -12.83
C ALA A 137 -0.93 -29.31 -13.85
N ALA A 138 0.08 -29.74 -14.62
CA ALA A 138 -0.05 -30.79 -15.64
C ALA A 138 0.26 -32.21 -15.11
N ALA A 139 0.79 -32.32 -13.89
CA ALA A 139 1.09 -33.58 -13.18
C ALA A 139 -0.04 -33.96 -12.22
#